data_AF-A0A2P7VC53-F1
#
_entry.id   AF-A0A2P7VC53-F1
#
_cell.length_a   1.000
_cell.length_b   1.000
_cell.length_c   1.000
_cell.angle_alpha   90.00
_cell.angle_beta   90.00
_cell.angle_gamma   90.00
#
_symmetry.space_group_name_H-M   'P 1'
#
loop_
_entity.id
_entity.type
_entity.pdbx_description
1 polymer ?
#
loop_
_entity_poly.entity_id
_entity_poly.type
_entity_poly.pdbx_seq_one_letter_code
_entity_poly.pdbx_strand_id
1 'polypeptide(L)'
;MEEQLQQMGRHVLVPVNKDAGCVEVYFMEPSLETDNIFFGVVSVWRDKETLETMKNSERYRNLLQDMGPLIESVTDQLYVVA
;
A
#
# COMPACT_ATOMS: atom_id res chain seq x y z
N MET A 1 -7.86 3.51 16.21
CA MET A 1 -6.66 3.82 15.41
C MET A 1 -6.33 2.66 14.49
N GLU A 2 -6.15 1.44 15.03
CA GLU A 2 -5.86 0.25 14.23
C GLU A 2 -6.98 -0.12 13.23
N GLU A 3 -8.25 -0.18 13.67
CA GLU A 3 -9.39 -0.40 12.75
C GLU A 3 -9.46 0.64 11.62
N GLN A 4 -9.19 1.91 11.93
CA GLN A 4 -9.22 2.98 10.93
C GLN A 4 -8.13 2.78 9.87
N LEU A 5 -6.92 2.40 10.28
CA LEU A 5 -5.83 2.08 9.37
C LEU A 5 -6.13 0.85 8.52
N GLN A 6 -6.73 -0.19 9.10
CA GLN A 6 -7.16 -1.37 8.35
C GLN A 6 -8.23 -1.01 7.32
N GLN A 7 -9.20 -0.17 7.69
CA GLN A 7 -10.23 0.32 6.77
C GLN A 7 -9.61 1.16 5.63
N MET A 8 -8.64 2.03 5.94
CA MET A 8 -7.91 2.80 4.92
C MET A 8 -7.10 1.88 3.99
N GLY A 9 -6.42 0.87 4.54
CA GLY A 9 -5.71 -0.13 3.75
C GLY A 9 -6.63 -0.86 2.77
N ARG A 10 -7.72 -1.44 3.29
CA ARG A 10 -8.68 -2.26 2.53
C ARG A 10 -9.49 -1.45 1.51
N HIS A 11 -9.98 -0.28 1.89
CA HIS A 11 -10.97 0.47 1.11
C HIS A 11 -10.41 1.70 0.41
N VAL A 12 -9.15 2.07 0.64
CA VAL A 12 -8.52 3.22 -0.02
C VAL A 12 -7.23 2.82 -0.74
N LEU A 13 -6.23 2.28 -0.02
CA LEU A 13 -4.94 1.97 -0.63
C LEU A 13 -5.03 0.84 -1.67
N VAL A 14 -5.75 -0.25 -1.36
CA VAL A 14 -5.96 -1.34 -2.31
C VAL A 14 -6.62 -0.84 -3.61
N PRO A 15 -7.77 -0.12 -3.57
CA PRO A 15 -8.36 0.47 -4.78
C PRO A 15 -7.44 1.44 -5.52
N VAL A 16 -6.71 2.31 -4.83
CA VAL A 16 -5.80 3.27 -5.47
C VAL A 16 -4.70 2.56 -6.27
N ASN A 17 -4.14 1.47 -5.75
CA ASN A 17 -3.17 0.65 -6.48
C ASN A 17 -3.81 -0.02 -7.71
N LYS A 18 -5.06 -0.53 -7.60
CA LYS A 18 -5.80 -1.11 -8.74
C LYS A 18 -6.08 -0.09 -9.83
N ASP A 19 -6.61 1.07 -9.45
CA ASP A 19 -6.93 2.17 -10.37
C ASP A 19 -5.69 2.63 -11.14
N ALA A 20 -4.53 2.59 -10.49
CA ALA A 20 -3.25 2.99 -11.06
C ALA A 20 -2.59 1.93 -11.96
N GLY A 21 -3.21 0.76 -12.14
CA GLY A 21 -2.74 -0.26 -13.07
C GLY A 21 -1.83 -1.33 -12.47
N CYS A 22 -1.87 -1.55 -11.15
CA CYS A 22 -1.23 -2.73 -10.58
C CYS A 22 -1.86 -4.02 -11.16
N VAL A 23 -1.04 -5.07 -11.27
CA VAL A 23 -1.44 -6.39 -11.76
C VAL A 23 -2.23 -7.14 -10.68
N GLU A 24 -1.68 -7.14 -9.46
CA GLU A 24 -2.29 -7.74 -8.28
C GLU A 24 -2.08 -6.82 -7.08
N VAL A 25 -3.01 -6.87 -6.14
CA VAL A 25 -2.86 -6.17 -4.86
C VAL A 25 -3.58 -6.90 -3.74
N TYR A 26 -2.91 -7.00 -2.61
CA TYR A 26 -3.34 -7.73 -1.43
C TYR A 26 -3.24 -6.83 -0.20
N PHE A 27 -4.25 -6.91 0.66
CA PHE A 27 -4.16 -6.37 2.00
C PHE A 27 -3.69 -7.47 2.94
N MET A 28 -2.59 -7.22 3.63
CA MET A 28 -2.03 -8.11 4.64
C MET A 28 -2.53 -7.66 6.01
N GLU A 29 -3.17 -8.58 6.73
CA GLU A 29 -3.58 -8.36 8.11
C GLU A 29 -2.51 -8.81 9.09
N PRO A 30 -2.46 -8.19 10.28
CA PRO A 30 -1.71 -8.74 11.38
C PRO A 30 -2.21 -10.15 11.68
N SER A 31 -1.29 -11.09 11.83
CA SER A 31 -1.61 -12.48 12.13
C SER A 31 -0.59 -13.04 13.13
N LEU A 32 -1.11 -13.54 14.25
CA LEU A 32 -0.33 -14.24 15.27
C LEU A 32 0.21 -15.58 14.73
N GLU A 33 -0.45 -16.19 13.74
CA GLU A 33 -0.03 -17.46 13.16
C GLU A 33 1.23 -17.32 12.30
N THR A 34 1.43 -16.16 11.69
CA THR A 34 2.60 -15.86 10.84
C THR A 34 3.63 -14.97 11.53
N ASP A 35 3.46 -14.71 12.84
CA ASP A 35 4.26 -13.74 13.62
C ASP A 35 4.36 -12.36 12.94
N ASN A 36 3.28 -11.95 12.25
CA ASN A 36 3.20 -10.68 11.56
C ASN A 36 2.36 -9.71 12.38
N ILE A 37 3.00 -8.73 13.00
CA ILE A 37 2.31 -7.68 13.76
C ILE A 37 1.91 -6.47 12.90
N PHE A 38 2.29 -6.46 11.62
CA PHE A 38 2.07 -5.34 10.73
C PHE A 38 0.86 -5.61 9.81
N PHE A 39 0.09 -4.57 9.54
CA PHE A 39 -0.80 -4.55 8.37
C PHE A 39 -0.06 -3.91 7.19
N GLY A 40 -0.43 -4.27 5.97
CA GLY A 40 0.24 -3.73 4.80
C GLY A 40 -0.55 -3.89 3.52
N VAL A 41 -0.16 -3.16 2.48
CA VAL A 41 -0.65 -3.37 1.11
C VAL A 41 0.52 -3.84 0.26
N VAL A 42 0.38 -5.02 -0.33
CA VAL A 42 1.35 -5.58 -1.26
C VAL A 42 0.77 -5.45 -2.66
N SER A 43 1.45 -4.72 -3.54
CA SER A 43 1.04 -4.58 -4.94
C SER A 43 2.11 -5.06 -5.90
N VAL A 44 1.67 -5.75 -6.95
CA VAL A 44 2.50 -6.28 -8.03
C VAL A 44 2.32 -5.39 -9.25
N TRP A 45 3.43 -4.97 -9.86
CA TRP A 45 3.43 -4.05 -10.99
C TRP A 45 4.10 -4.69 -12.18
N ARG A 46 3.57 -4.41 -13.38
CA ARG A 46 4.15 -4.91 -14.64
C ARG A 46 5.51 -4.26 -14.92
N ASP A 47 5.63 -2.98 -14.60
CA ASP A 47 6.83 -2.19 -14.82
C ASP A 47 6.99 -1.13 -13.74
N LYS A 48 8.24 -0.69 -13.56
CA LYS A 48 8.61 0.30 -12.56
C LYS A 48 8.05 1.70 -12.89
N GLU A 49 7.92 2.05 -14.17
CA GLU A 49 7.48 3.38 -14.61
C GLU A 49 6.04 3.67 -14.19
N THR A 50 5.16 2.68 -14.29
CA THR A 50 3.76 2.76 -13.84
C THR A 50 3.68 2.94 -12.33
N LEU A 51 4.48 2.19 -11.56
CA LEU A 51 4.58 2.37 -10.10
C LEU A 51 5.06 3.78 -9.74
N GLU A 52 6.11 4.28 -10.37
CA GLU A 52 6.64 5.61 -10.09
C GLU A 52 5.65 6.72 -10.49
N THR A 53 4.91 6.55 -11.58
CA THR A 53 3.85 7.48 -11.98
C THR A 53 2.75 7.56 -10.92
N MET A 54 2.31 6.41 -10.40
CA MET A 54 1.35 6.35 -9.30
C MET A 54 1.87 7.06 -8.05
N LYS A 55 3.11 6.75 -7.63
CA LYS A 55 3.74 7.34 -6.45
C LYS A 55 3.88 8.87 -6.53
N ASN A 56 4.12 9.38 -7.74
CA ASN A 56 4.24 10.81 -8.00
C ASN A 56 2.90 11.52 -8.23
N SER A 57 1.78 10.78 -8.27
CA SER A 57 0.46 11.38 -8.43
C SER A 57 0.06 12.20 -7.19
N GLU A 58 -0.62 13.31 -7.42
CA GLU A 58 -1.15 14.16 -6.34
C GLU A 58 -2.09 13.36 -5.41
N ARG A 59 -2.95 12.52 -6.00
CA ARG A 59 -3.87 11.64 -5.27
C ARG A 59 -3.12 10.76 -4.26
N TYR A 60 -2.03 10.11 -4.68
CA TYR A 60 -1.28 9.22 -3.79
C TYR A 60 -0.50 9.98 -2.72
N ARG A 61 0.11 11.12 -3.08
CA ARG A 61 0.82 11.97 -2.09
C ARG A 61 -0.11 12.53 -1.02
N ASN A 62 -1.29 13.02 -1.42
CA ASN A 62 -2.29 13.52 -0.47
C ASN A 62 -2.77 12.40 0.45
N LEU A 63 -2.99 11.20 -0.10
CA LEU A 63 -3.36 10.03 0.71
C LEU A 63 -2.29 9.68 1.75
N LEU A 64 -1.02 9.64 1.36
CA LEU A 64 0.08 9.38 2.30
C LEU A 64 0.19 10.46 3.38
N GLN A 65 -0.07 11.73 3.02
CA GLN A 65 -0.09 12.82 3.98
C GLN A 65 -1.23 12.69 4.99
N ASP A 66 -2.44 12.31 4.54
CA ASP A 66 -3.60 12.07 5.40
C ASP A 66 -3.37 10.87 6.35
N MET A 67 -2.63 9.87 5.88
CA MET A 67 -2.24 8.70 6.67
C MET A 67 -1.08 8.96 7.61
N GLY A 68 -0.22 9.95 7.32
CA GLY A 68 1.01 10.26 8.07
C GLY A 68 0.84 10.34 9.59
N PRO A 69 -0.21 11.00 10.13
CA PRO A 69 -0.46 11.05 11.57
C PRO A 69 -0.82 9.70 12.21
N LEU A 70 -1.21 8.71 11.40
CA LEU A 70 -1.69 7.40 11.85
C LEU A 70 -0.64 6.30 11.66
N ILE A 71 0.44 6.55 10.92
CA ILE A 71 1.46 5.55 10.57
C ILE A 71 2.83 5.96 11.08
N GLU A 72 3.57 5.03 11.66
CA GLU A 72 4.93 5.29 12.17
C GLU A 72 5.95 5.46 11.04
N SER A 73 5.81 4.65 9.98
CA SER A 73 6.65 4.75 8.78
C SER A 73 5.97 4.15 7.56
N VAL A 74 6.39 4.58 6.37
CA VAL A 74 6.02 3.98 5.08
C VAL A 74 7.27 3.35 4.49
N THR A 75 7.22 2.04 4.21
CA THR A 75 8.34 1.32 3.59
C THR A 75 7.89 0.77 2.25
N ASP A 76 8.53 1.22 1.17
CA ASP A 76 8.36 0.63 -0.16
C ASP A 76 9.50 -0.35 -0.43
N GLN A 77 9.19 -1.62 -0.65
CA GLN A 77 10.16 -2.63 -1.05
C GLN A 77 9.85 -3.12 -2.46
N LEU A 78 10.81 -2.95 -3.38
CA LEU A 78 10.70 -3.40 -4.76
C LEU A 78 11.47 -4.71 -4.94
N TYR A 79 10.75 -5.77 -5.32
CA TYR A 79 11.33 -7.05 -5.68
C TYR A 79 11.31 -7.20 -7.20
N VAL A 80 12.50 -7.25 -7.80
CA VAL A 80 12.66 -7.50 -9.24
C VAL A 80 13.00 -8.98 -9.40
N VAL A 81 12.17 -9.72 -10.13
CA VAL A 81 12.52 -11.08 -10.57
C VAL A 81 13.29 -10.94 -11.88
N ALA A 82 14.55 -11.39 -11.88
CA ALA A 82 15.44 -11.38 -13.05
C ALA A 82 15.21 -12.62 -13.92
#